data_AF-X1W1W8-F1
#
_entry.id   AF-X1W1W8-F1
#
_cell.length_a   1.000
_cell.length_b   1.000
_cell.length_c   1.000
_cell.angle_alpha   90.00
_cell.angle_beta   90.00
_cell.angle_gamma   90.00
#
_symmetry.space_group_name_H-M   'P 1'
#
loop_
_entity.id
_entity.type
_entity.pdbx_description
1 polymer ?
#
loop_
_entity_poly.entity_id
_entity_poly.type
_entity_poly.pdbx_seq_one_letter_code
_entity_poly.pdbx_strand_id
1 'polypeptide(L)'
;MTVTSGPGFSLMQEGIGYAVMTETPIVIVDAQRAGPSTGQATRVGSGDIMQAKWGSHGGNEIIALSPWSVQELYDQTIDAFNLAERYRVPVLLMAEEATAHLRERMHIEEEVELFSREKKAGAPPFGIREHDEVPPMPAFGEGEKLLVTGSTHDEYGIRKVTDPLVQEKLVTRLHNKILNNRKEIIQY
;
A
#
# COMPACT_ATOMS: atom_id res chain seq x y z
N MET A 1 -4.17 -0.73 9.83
CA MET A 1 -3.60 -1.96 9.24
C MET A 1 -4.59 -3.10 9.37
N THR A 2 -4.38 -4.19 8.66
CA THR A 2 -5.05 -5.48 8.90
C THR A 2 -4.04 -6.63 8.72
N VAL A 3 -4.40 -7.82 9.20
CA VAL A 3 -3.57 -9.03 9.11
C VAL A 3 -4.43 -10.16 8.55
N THR A 4 -3.89 -10.91 7.59
CA THR A 4 -4.55 -12.02 6.91
C THR A 4 -3.51 -13.09 6.50
N SER A 5 -3.96 -14.12 5.80
CA SER A 5 -3.15 -15.07 5.04
C SER A 5 -3.78 -15.27 3.65
N GLY A 6 -3.13 -16.01 2.75
CA GLY A 6 -3.53 -16.24 1.35
C GLY A 6 -5.03 -16.22 1.04
N PRO A 7 -5.90 -17.04 1.68
CA PRO A 7 -7.34 -17.03 1.38
C PRO A 7 -8.04 -15.69 1.65
N GLY A 8 -7.73 -15.05 2.79
CA GLY A 8 -8.28 -13.73 3.11
C GLY A 8 -7.64 -12.65 2.25
N PHE A 9 -6.36 -12.80 1.90
CA PHE A 9 -5.69 -11.90 0.97
C PHE A 9 -6.35 -11.93 -0.42
N SER A 10 -6.83 -13.09 -0.88
CA SER A 10 -7.59 -13.21 -2.14
C SER A 10 -8.93 -12.45 -2.07
N LEU A 11 -9.60 -12.45 -0.92
CA LEU A 11 -10.85 -11.69 -0.72
C LEU A 11 -10.63 -10.18 -0.64
N MET A 12 -9.44 -9.74 -0.24
CA MET A 12 -9.11 -8.32 -0.11
C MET A 12 -8.70 -7.67 -1.45
N GLN A 13 -8.52 -8.42 -2.54
CA GLN A 13 -7.98 -7.89 -3.80
C GLN A 13 -8.79 -6.72 -4.37
N GLU A 14 -10.12 -6.75 -4.27
CA GLU A 14 -10.98 -5.65 -4.71
C GLU A 14 -10.77 -4.39 -3.86
N GLY A 15 -10.67 -4.55 -2.54
CA GLY A 15 -10.37 -3.46 -1.61
C GLY A 15 -8.97 -2.87 -1.82
N ILE A 16 -7.97 -3.70 -2.18
CA ILE A 16 -6.61 -3.23 -2.51
C ILE A 16 -6.64 -2.37 -3.77
N GLY A 17 -7.33 -2.83 -4.83
CA GLY A 17 -7.52 -2.03 -6.04
C GLY A 17 -8.21 -0.70 -5.76
N TYR A 18 -9.25 -0.70 -4.91
CA TYR A 18 -9.94 0.51 -4.48
C TYR A 18 -9.03 1.45 -3.68
N ALA A 19 -8.19 0.92 -2.79
CA ALA A 19 -7.24 1.70 -2.01
C ALA A 19 -6.16 2.34 -2.89
N VAL A 20 -5.70 1.66 -3.96
CA VAL A 20 -4.81 2.27 -4.97
C VAL A 20 -5.50 3.43 -5.66
N MET A 21 -6.72 3.24 -6.15
CA MET A 21 -7.48 4.26 -6.89
C MET A 21 -7.76 5.49 -6.02
N THR A 22 -8.07 5.28 -4.75
CA THR A 22 -8.36 6.35 -3.79
C THR A 22 -7.11 6.88 -3.08
N GLU A 23 -5.93 6.34 -3.39
CA GLU A 23 -4.67 6.67 -2.75
C GLU A 23 -4.75 6.63 -1.22
N THR A 24 -5.40 5.58 -0.73
CA THR A 24 -5.64 5.36 0.69
C THR A 24 -4.46 4.56 1.27
N PRO A 25 -3.68 5.13 2.21
CA PRO A 25 -2.59 4.41 2.85
C PRO A 25 -3.15 3.30 3.75
N ILE A 26 -2.68 2.07 3.55
CA ILE A 26 -3.03 0.93 4.41
C ILE A 26 -1.90 -0.09 4.42
N VAL A 27 -1.55 -0.58 5.61
CA VAL A 27 -0.64 -1.71 5.78
C VAL A 27 -1.45 -3.00 5.89
N ILE A 28 -1.10 -4.00 5.09
CA ILE A 28 -1.72 -5.34 5.10
C ILE A 28 -0.61 -6.37 5.33
N VAL A 29 -0.71 -7.11 6.42
CA VAL A 29 0.18 -8.25 6.67
C VAL A 29 -0.43 -9.48 6.01
N ASP A 30 0.31 -10.10 5.11
CA ASP A 30 0.01 -11.44 4.60
C ASP A 30 0.96 -12.43 5.27
N ALA A 31 0.47 -13.14 6.29
CA ALA A 31 1.18 -14.23 6.94
C ALA A 31 1.05 -15.47 6.06
N GLN A 32 1.93 -15.57 5.06
CA GLN A 32 1.88 -16.55 4.00
C GLN A 32 2.03 -17.97 4.55
N ARG A 33 1.15 -18.86 4.11
CA ARG A 33 1.14 -20.28 4.45
C ARG A 33 1.02 -21.11 3.17
N ALA A 34 1.32 -22.41 3.24
CA ALA A 34 1.27 -23.27 2.08
C ALA A 34 -0.14 -23.32 1.47
N GLY A 35 -0.31 -22.84 0.24
CA GLY A 35 -1.54 -22.93 -0.58
C GLY A 35 -1.56 -24.14 -1.52
N PRO A 36 -2.47 -24.18 -2.53
CA PRO A 36 -3.54 -23.21 -2.82
C PRO A 36 -4.82 -23.43 -2.00
N SER A 37 -5.78 -22.50 -2.10
CA SER A 37 -7.07 -22.54 -1.37
C SER A 37 -6.83 -22.64 0.14
N THR A 38 -7.53 -23.53 0.85
CA THR A 38 -7.27 -23.77 2.28
C THR A 38 -5.81 -24.14 2.52
N GLY A 39 -5.19 -24.85 1.58
CA GLY A 39 -3.80 -25.26 1.65
C GLY A 39 -3.51 -26.09 2.90
N GLN A 40 -2.33 -25.90 3.48
CA GLN A 40 -1.95 -26.41 4.80
C GLN A 40 -1.80 -25.24 5.76
N ALA A 41 -2.77 -25.10 6.65
CA ALA A 41 -2.89 -23.93 7.53
C ALA A 41 -1.69 -23.68 8.46
N THR A 42 -0.94 -24.74 8.77
CA THR A 42 0.14 -24.79 9.76
C THR A 42 1.50 -25.10 9.12
N ARG A 43 1.63 -24.87 7.81
CA ARG A 43 2.89 -25.06 7.09
C ARG A 43 3.30 -23.76 6.43
N VAL A 44 4.59 -23.48 6.56
CA VAL A 44 5.28 -22.40 5.86
C VAL A 44 5.06 -22.48 4.36
N GLY A 45 4.85 -21.32 3.74
CA GLY A 45 4.86 -21.14 2.30
C GLY A 45 5.05 -19.67 1.96
N SER A 46 5.56 -19.40 0.76
CA SER A 46 5.82 -18.05 0.21
C SER A 46 5.25 -17.93 -1.21
N GLY A 47 4.10 -18.57 -1.43
CA GLY A 47 3.46 -18.69 -2.74
C GLY A 47 2.66 -17.46 -3.19
N ASP A 48 2.42 -16.50 -2.29
CA ASP A 48 1.46 -15.41 -2.53
C ASP A 48 2.09 -14.19 -3.22
N ILE A 49 3.40 -14.22 -3.49
CA ILE A 49 4.15 -13.15 -4.19
C ILE A 49 3.52 -12.77 -5.55
N MET A 50 3.08 -13.77 -6.33
CA MET A 50 2.42 -13.49 -7.61
C MET A 50 1.08 -12.78 -7.41
N GLN A 51 0.33 -13.14 -6.36
CA GLN A 51 -0.94 -12.50 -6.01
C GLN A 51 -0.70 -11.08 -5.48
N ALA A 52 0.41 -10.85 -4.75
CA ALA A 52 0.81 -9.52 -4.33
C ALA A 52 1.05 -8.58 -5.51
N LYS A 53 1.67 -9.07 -6.60
CA LYS A 53 1.92 -8.23 -7.79
C LYS A 53 0.74 -8.13 -8.76
N TRP A 54 -0.03 -9.20 -8.94
CA TRP A 54 -1.03 -9.30 -10.03
C TRP A 54 -2.45 -9.68 -9.56
N GLY A 55 -2.73 -9.68 -8.26
CA GLY A 55 -4.02 -10.12 -7.73
C GLY A 55 -5.18 -9.17 -8.01
N SER A 56 -4.94 -7.85 -8.00
CA SER A 56 -5.96 -6.84 -8.31
C SER A 56 -6.09 -6.60 -9.81
N HIS A 57 -7.32 -6.36 -10.26
CA HIS A 57 -7.61 -5.96 -11.63
C HIS A 57 -7.13 -4.52 -11.92
N GLY A 58 -7.02 -4.17 -13.21
CA GLY A 58 -6.73 -2.81 -13.66
C GLY A 58 -5.25 -2.43 -13.73
N GLY A 59 -4.35 -3.26 -13.17
CA GLY A 59 -2.91 -3.01 -13.13
C GLY A 59 -2.54 -1.91 -12.14
N ASN A 60 -1.74 -2.24 -11.13
CA ASN A 60 -1.30 -1.29 -10.13
C ASN A 60 0.18 -1.51 -9.75
N GLU A 61 0.72 -0.50 -9.10
CA GLU A 61 2.02 -0.54 -8.45
C GLU A 61 1.79 -0.34 -6.96
N ILE A 62 2.08 -1.39 -6.18
CA ILE A 62 2.01 -1.38 -4.72
C ILE A 62 3.36 -1.86 -4.17
N ILE A 63 3.63 -1.51 -2.91
CA ILE A 63 4.88 -1.84 -2.25
C ILE A 63 4.68 -3.14 -1.48
N ALA A 64 5.67 -4.03 -1.53
CA ALA A 64 5.72 -5.24 -0.71
C ALA A 64 7.10 -5.36 -0.06
N LEU A 65 7.12 -5.55 1.26
CA LEU A 65 8.32 -5.89 2.03
C LEU A 65 8.21 -7.36 2.47
N SER A 66 9.33 -8.07 2.53
CA SER A 66 9.37 -9.51 2.79
C SER A 66 10.39 -9.81 3.90
N PRO A 67 9.99 -9.70 5.17
CA PRO A 67 10.91 -9.86 6.30
C PRO A 67 11.30 -11.34 6.49
N TRP A 68 12.57 -11.60 6.84
CA TRP A 68 13.05 -12.98 7.09
C TRP A 68 13.20 -13.35 8.57
N SER A 69 13.13 -12.37 9.48
CA SER A 69 13.29 -12.56 10.94
C SER A 69 12.24 -11.79 11.74
N VAL A 70 12.14 -12.04 13.05
CA VAL A 70 11.25 -11.27 13.94
C VAL A 70 11.72 -9.83 14.07
N GLN A 71 13.04 -9.61 14.06
CA GLN A 71 13.63 -8.26 14.06
C GLN A 71 13.20 -7.48 12.80
N GLU A 72 13.40 -8.06 11.62
CA GLU A 72 13.00 -7.39 10.38
C GLU A 72 11.49 -7.20 10.27
N LEU A 73 10.69 -8.16 10.75
CA LEU A 73 9.24 -8.00 10.76
C LEU A 73 8.83 -6.77 11.60
N TYR A 74 9.52 -6.50 12.71
CA TYR A 74 9.31 -5.29 13.51
C TYR A 74 9.76 -4.03 12.75
N ASP A 75 11.00 -3.99 12.27
CA ASP A 75 11.58 -2.82 11.60
C ASP A 75 10.81 -2.48 10.31
N GLN A 76 10.57 -3.47 9.46
CA GLN A 76 9.81 -3.30 8.22
C GLN A 76 8.33 -2.98 8.47
N THR A 77 7.77 -3.29 9.63
CA THR A 77 6.42 -2.82 9.96
C THR A 77 6.41 -1.30 10.08
N ILE A 78 7.42 -0.70 10.71
CA ILE A 78 7.56 0.76 10.81
C ILE A 78 7.76 1.35 9.41
N ASP A 79 8.68 0.77 8.61
CA ASP A 79 8.89 1.17 7.23
C ASP A 79 7.60 1.09 6.41
N ALA A 80 6.79 0.04 6.58
CA ALA A 80 5.55 -0.12 5.83
C ALA A 80 4.54 0.99 6.14
N PHE A 81 4.43 1.45 7.39
CA PHE A 81 3.60 2.61 7.72
C PHE A 81 4.16 3.89 7.09
N ASN A 82 5.47 4.10 7.17
CA ASN A 82 6.12 5.27 6.57
C ASN A 82 5.93 5.30 5.04
N LEU A 83 6.15 4.17 4.36
CA LEU A 83 5.97 4.02 2.93
C LEU A 83 4.50 4.17 2.52
N ALA A 84 3.56 3.62 3.30
CA ALA A 84 2.13 3.76 3.03
C ALA A 84 1.72 5.24 3.08
N GLU A 85 2.11 5.96 4.13
CA GLU A 85 1.82 7.38 4.30
C GLU A 85 2.55 8.25 3.26
N ARG A 86 3.81 7.94 2.96
CA ARG A 86 4.65 8.69 2.02
C ARG A 86 4.20 8.56 0.58
N TYR A 87 3.81 7.37 0.14
CA TYR A 87 3.45 7.13 -1.26
C TYR A 87 1.93 7.01 -1.48
N ARG A 88 1.14 7.07 -0.41
CA ARG A 88 -0.32 6.97 -0.44
C ARG A 88 -0.80 5.75 -1.24
N VAL A 89 -0.28 4.59 -0.87
CA VAL A 89 -0.63 3.29 -1.46
C VAL A 89 -0.77 2.22 -0.39
N PRO A 90 -1.45 1.10 -0.69
CA PRO A 90 -1.31 -0.10 0.10
C PRO A 90 0.14 -0.58 0.15
N VAL A 91 0.59 -0.99 1.34
CA VAL A 91 1.88 -1.65 1.54
C VAL A 91 1.63 -3.04 2.14
N LEU A 92 2.21 -4.05 1.49
CA LEU A 92 2.13 -5.43 1.92
C LEU A 92 3.36 -5.80 2.76
N LEU A 93 3.12 -6.45 3.89
CA LEU A 93 4.13 -7.14 4.68
C LEU A 93 3.97 -8.63 4.45
N MET A 94 4.81 -9.18 3.56
CA MET A 94 4.77 -10.56 3.09
C MET A 94 5.52 -11.48 4.07
N ALA A 95 5.05 -11.55 5.31
CA ALA A 95 5.62 -12.42 6.33
C ALA A 95 5.34 -13.90 6.00
N GLU A 96 6.23 -14.80 6.39
CA GLU A 96 5.96 -16.24 6.34
C GLU A 96 5.28 -16.72 7.62
N GLU A 97 4.54 -17.83 7.54
CA GLU A 97 3.94 -18.50 8.70
C GLU A 97 4.97 -18.78 9.79
N ALA A 98 6.21 -19.14 9.43
CA ALA A 98 7.30 -19.32 10.39
C ALA A 98 7.59 -18.01 11.13
N THR A 99 7.91 -16.93 10.42
CA THR A 99 8.26 -15.62 11.00
C THR A 99 7.14 -15.07 11.88
N ALA A 100 5.88 -15.34 11.53
CA ALA A 100 4.72 -14.97 12.33
C ALA A 100 4.57 -15.76 13.66
N HIS A 101 5.18 -16.94 13.79
CA HIS A 101 5.14 -17.79 14.99
C HIS A 101 6.44 -17.79 15.79
N LEU A 102 7.56 -17.43 15.18
CA LEU A 102 8.87 -17.41 15.81
C LEU A 102 8.92 -16.44 16.99
N ARG A 103 9.85 -16.72 17.91
CA ARG A 103 10.18 -15.86 19.04
C ARG A 103 11.68 -15.70 19.08
N GLU A 104 12.12 -14.46 18.96
CA GLU A 104 13.53 -14.09 18.95
C GLU A 104 13.76 -12.97 19.97
N ARG A 105 15.01 -12.79 20.39
CA ARG A 105 15.39 -11.58 21.10
C ARG A 105 15.54 -10.48 20.06
N MET A 106 14.84 -9.37 20.25
CA MET A 106 14.88 -8.21 19.37
C MET A 106 15.52 -7.01 20.07
N HIS A 107 16.16 -6.16 19.26
CA HIS A 107 16.56 -4.82 19.64
C HIS A 107 15.40 -3.87 19.33
N ILE A 108 15.07 -3.00 20.28
CA ILE A 108 14.04 -1.98 20.11
C ILE A 108 14.72 -0.64 20.31
N GLU A 109 14.73 0.19 19.27
CA GLU A 109 15.19 1.56 19.36
C GLU A 109 14.23 2.39 20.24
N GLU A 110 14.77 3.33 21.02
CA GLU A 110 13.95 4.21 21.87
C GLU A 110 13.11 5.19 21.03
N GLU A 111 13.64 5.58 19.87
CA GLU A 111 13.01 6.51 18.94
C GLU A 111 12.86 5.87 17.57
N VAL A 112 11.72 6.09 16.93
CA VAL A 112 11.41 5.60 15.59
C VAL A 112 11.13 6.79 14.67
N GLU A 113 11.71 6.78 13.49
CA GLU A 113 11.42 7.80 12.48
C GLU A 113 10.04 7.54 11.88
N LEU A 114 9.16 8.53 11.95
CA LEU A 114 7.80 8.44 11.41
C LEU A 114 7.58 9.50 10.34
N PHE A 115 7.12 9.06 9.18
CA PHE A 115 6.69 9.95 8.12
C PHE A 115 5.29 10.47 8.41
N SER A 116 5.18 11.78 8.59
CA SER A 116 3.89 12.46 8.74
C SER A 116 3.36 12.86 7.36
N ARG A 117 2.15 12.41 7.01
CA ARG A 117 1.52 12.77 5.74
C ARG A 117 1.45 14.27 5.53
N GLU A 118 1.66 14.70 4.29
CA GLU A 118 1.55 16.11 3.95
C GLU A 118 0.09 16.56 3.88
N LYS A 119 -0.23 17.67 4.54
CA LYS A 119 -1.54 18.31 4.52
C LYS A 119 -1.37 19.74 4.04
N LYS A 120 -2.16 20.14 3.04
CA LYS A 120 -2.15 21.52 2.52
C LYS A 120 -3.57 21.96 2.21
N ALA A 121 -4.05 22.95 2.95
CA ALA A 121 -5.41 23.45 2.80
C ALA A 121 -5.66 24.02 1.40
N GLY A 122 -6.80 23.70 0.81
CA GLY A 122 -7.21 24.13 -0.53
C GLY A 122 -6.37 23.56 -1.70
N ALA A 123 -5.41 22.67 -1.45
CA ALA A 123 -4.68 21.99 -2.51
C ALA A 123 -5.50 20.80 -3.07
N PRO A 124 -5.36 20.47 -4.37
CA PRO A 124 -6.08 19.35 -4.96
C PRO A 124 -5.64 18.01 -4.33
N PRO A 125 -6.56 17.22 -3.73
CA PRO A 125 -6.23 16.00 -2.97
C PRO A 125 -5.75 14.81 -3.82
N PHE A 126 -5.92 14.88 -5.15
CA PHE A 126 -5.48 13.87 -6.13
C PHE A 126 -4.64 14.49 -7.27
N GLY A 127 -4.22 15.75 -7.12
CA GLY A 127 -3.51 16.53 -8.13
C GLY A 127 -1.98 16.43 -8.07
N ILE A 128 -1.32 16.70 -9.20
CA ILE A 128 0.14 16.75 -9.29
C ILE A 128 0.64 18.11 -8.81
N ARG A 129 1.78 18.13 -8.11
CA ARG A 129 2.59 19.33 -7.89
C ARG A 129 3.83 19.28 -8.77
N GLU A 130 4.41 20.43 -9.09
CA GLU A 130 5.52 20.55 -10.06
C GLU A 130 6.68 19.56 -9.86
N HIS A 131 6.95 19.12 -8.63
CA HIS A 131 8.04 18.19 -8.29
C HIS A 131 7.63 16.99 -7.43
N ASP A 132 6.34 16.79 -7.18
CA ASP A 132 5.86 15.69 -6.34
C ASP A 132 4.63 15.02 -6.97
N GLU A 133 4.77 13.72 -7.22
CA GLU A 133 3.71 12.86 -7.78
C GLU A 133 2.73 12.38 -6.70
N VAL A 134 3.04 12.59 -5.41
CA VAL A 134 2.18 12.28 -4.27
C VAL A 134 1.41 13.52 -3.83
N PRO A 135 0.06 13.52 -3.93
CA PRO A 135 -0.75 14.66 -3.52
C PRO A 135 -0.87 14.75 -1.98
N PRO A 136 -1.11 15.96 -1.44
CA PRO A 136 -1.45 16.12 -0.02
C PRO A 136 -2.72 15.35 0.32
N MET A 137 -2.76 14.78 1.52
CA MET A 137 -3.90 14.01 2.01
C MET A 137 -4.49 14.68 3.25
N PRO A 138 -5.51 15.56 3.08
CA PRO A 138 -6.23 16.09 4.24
C PRO A 138 -6.93 14.97 5.01
N ALA A 139 -7.09 15.16 6.32
CA ALA A 139 -7.84 14.23 7.15
C ALA A 139 -9.34 14.57 7.14
N PHE A 140 -10.16 13.54 7.34
CA PHE A 140 -11.59 13.73 7.49
C PHE A 140 -11.88 14.62 8.71
N GLY A 141 -12.73 15.63 8.54
CA GLY A 141 -13.06 16.59 9.59
C GLY A 141 -12.20 17.87 9.61
N GLU A 142 -11.16 17.98 8.76
CA GLU A 142 -10.30 19.17 8.67
C GLU A 142 -10.88 20.29 7.77
N GLY A 143 -12.16 20.21 7.40
CA GLY A 143 -12.86 21.26 6.64
C GLY A 143 -12.69 21.20 5.11
N GLU A 144 -11.91 20.25 4.60
CA GLU A 144 -11.71 20.04 3.16
C GLU A 144 -12.89 19.29 2.50
N LYS A 145 -13.25 19.70 1.29
CA LYS A 145 -14.31 19.05 0.49
C LYS A 145 -13.73 17.86 -0.28
N LEU A 146 -13.67 16.71 0.36
CA LEU A 146 -13.15 15.48 -0.24
C LEU A 146 -14.23 14.70 -0.96
N LEU A 147 -14.01 14.43 -2.25
CA LEU A 147 -14.78 13.47 -3.02
C LEU A 147 -13.90 12.24 -3.24
N VAL A 148 -14.30 11.10 -2.71
CA VAL A 148 -13.54 9.85 -2.82
C VAL A 148 -14.35 8.86 -3.65
N THR A 149 -13.72 8.30 -4.70
CA THR A 149 -14.40 7.40 -5.64
C THR A 149 -13.43 6.41 -6.25
N GLY A 150 -13.93 5.20 -6.54
CA GLY A 150 -13.18 4.15 -7.25
C GLY A 150 -13.24 4.29 -8.77
N SER A 151 -13.94 5.28 -9.28
CA SER A 151 -14.01 5.59 -10.71
C SER A 151 -12.95 6.61 -11.11
N THR A 152 -12.67 6.71 -12.41
CA THR A 152 -11.85 7.80 -12.97
C THR A 152 -12.32 9.15 -12.45
N HIS A 153 -11.39 9.93 -11.91
CA HIS A 153 -11.66 11.23 -11.30
C HIS A 153 -10.56 12.23 -11.63
N ASP A 154 -10.93 13.51 -11.59
CA ASP A 154 -9.96 14.60 -11.67
C ASP A 154 -9.27 14.85 -10.32
N GLU A 155 -8.41 15.87 -10.28
CA GLU A 155 -7.57 16.21 -9.12
C GLU A 155 -8.34 16.59 -7.84
N TYR A 156 -9.66 16.84 -7.95
CA TYR A 156 -10.56 17.12 -6.83
C TYR A 156 -11.47 15.93 -6.49
N GLY A 157 -11.29 14.79 -7.15
CA GLY A 157 -12.11 13.59 -6.93
C GLY A 157 -13.46 13.63 -7.66
N ILE A 158 -13.68 14.59 -8.56
CA ILE A 158 -14.90 14.66 -9.36
C ILE A 158 -14.80 13.62 -10.46
N ARG A 159 -15.84 12.78 -10.59
CA ARG A 159 -15.88 11.70 -11.59
C ARG A 159 -15.80 12.24 -13.02
N LYS A 160 -14.89 11.67 -13.83
CA LYS A 160 -14.66 11.97 -15.26
C LYS A 160 -14.59 10.68 -16.08
N VAL A 161 -15.61 9.82 -15.92
CA VAL A 161 -15.60 8.43 -16.41
C VAL A 161 -15.59 8.25 -17.93
N THR A 162 -15.83 9.31 -18.70
CA THR A 162 -15.83 9.30 -20.17
C THR A 162 -14.63 10.01 -20.78
N ASP A 163 -13.76 10.63 -19.96
CA ASP A 163 -12.64 11.43 -20.43
C ASP A 163 -11.35 10.60 -20.48
N PRO A 164 -10.84 10.25 -21.67
CA PRO A 164 -9.65 9.41 -21.80
C PRO A 164 -8.38 10.10 -21.32
N LEU A 165 -8.28 11.43 -21.41
CA LEU A 165 -7.10 12.18 -20.99
C LEU A 165 -7.01 12.25 -19.47
N VAL A 166 -8.14 12.38 -18.79
CA VAL A 166 -8.18 12.31 -17.32
C VAL A 166 -7.80 10.91 -16.83
N GLN A 167 -8.29 9.86 -17.50
CA GLN A 167 -7.92 8.47 -17.19
C GLN A 167 -6.42 8.24 -17.35
N GLU A 168 -5.84 8.64 -18.48
CA GLU A 168 -4.40 8.49 -18.74
C GLU A 168 -3.58 9.24 -17.67
N LYS A 169 -3.87 10.52 -17.44
CA LYS A 169 -3.18 11.34 -16.43
C LYS A 169 -3.24 10.71 -15.04
N LEU A 170 -4.42 10.24 -14.62
CA LEU A 170 -4.62 9.63 -13.30
C LEU A 170 -3.83 8.33 -13.17
N VAL A 171 -4.00 7.40 -14.10
CA VAL A 171 -3.38 6.06 -14.01
C VAL A 171 -1.85 6.17 -14.13
N THR A 172 -1.34 6.95 -15.08
CA THR A 172 0.11 7.15 -15.23
C THR A 172 0.74 7.70 -13.96
N ARG A 173 0.09 8.67 -13.29
CA ARG A 173 0.57 9.19 -12.00
C ARG A 173 0.57 8.13 -10.90
N LEU A 174 -0.51 7.35 -10.80
CA LEU A 174 -0.61 6.28 -9.78
C LEU A 174 0.50 5.24 -9.91
N HIS A 175 0.97 4.98 -11.13
CA HIS A 175 2.09 4.07 -11.41
C HIS A 175 3.44 4.76 -11.15
N ASN A 176 3.62 5.95 -11.71
CA ASN A 176 4.90 6.67 -11.68
C ASN A 176 5.35 7.02 -10.27
N LYS A 177 4.42 7.35 -9.35
CA LYS A 177 4.76 7.63 -7.94
C LYS A 177 5.53 6.49 -7.27
N ILE A 178 5.36 5.25 -7.74
CA ILE A 178 6.12 4.09 -7.26
C ILE A 178 7.32 3.82 -8.15
N LEU A 179 7.14 3.75 -9.47
CA LEU A 179 8.19 3.35 -10.41
C LEU A 179 9.38 4.32 -10.45
N ASN A 180 9.11 5.62 -10.30
CA ASN A 180 10.13 6.67 -10.26
C ASN A 180 10.89 6.66 -8.93
N ASN A 181 10.24 6.25 -7.85
CA ASN A 181 10.81 6.22 -6.50
C ASN A 181 11.37 4.84 -6.09
N ARG A 182 11.45 3.88 -7.02
CA ARG A 182 11.91 2.50 -6.73
C ARG A 182 13.25 2.40 -6.00
N LYS A 183 14.16 3.36 -6.22
CA LYS A 183 15.49 3.37 -5.58
C LYS A 183 15.42 3.68 -4.09
N GLU A 184 14.38 4.38 -3.65
CA GLU A 184 14.13 4.71 -2.25
C GLU A 184 13.29 3.64 -1.55
N ILE A 185 12.60 2.80 -2.32
CA ILE A 185 11.70 1.75 -1.82
C ILE A 185 12.41 0.39 -1.73
N ILE A 186 13.20 0.03 -2.75
CA ILE A 186 13.84 -1.29 -2.84
C ILE A 186 15.06 -1.35 -1.93
N GLN A 187 15.02 -2.26 -0.96
CA GLN A 187 16.14 -2.65 -0.12
C GLN A 187 16.94 -3.76 -0.83
N TYR A 188 18.28 -3.67 -0.83
CA TYR A 188 19.20 -4.64 -1.45
C TYR A 188 20.00 -5.39 -0.40
#